data_AF-A0A1X9YQI1-F1
#
_entry.id   AF-A0A1X9YQI1-F1
#
_cell.length_a   1.000
_cell.length_b   1.000
_cell.length_c   1.000
_cell.angle_alpha   90.00
_cell.angle_beta   90.00
_cell.angle_gamma   90.00
#
_symmetry.space_group_name_H-M   'P 1'
#
loop_
_entity.id
_entity.type
_entity.pdbx_description
1 polymer ?
#
loop_
_entity_poly.entity_id
_entity_poly.type
_entity_poly.pdbx_seq_one_letter_code
_entity_poly.pdbx_strand_id
1 'polypeptide(L)'
;MGKRFITTVQLLGLLLLGACGTPENLQSFDSKVWKDDRNGCESQRAGLLDDFEKIRKELYGKKEYVLRNVLGKPDSEELMERNQRIYFYYIEPGTQCNSRNQMSEANRLQVRINALGKVSEISYYRPVETGKPE
;
A
#
# COMPACT_ATOMS: atom_id res chain seq x y z
N MET A 1 7.33 22.20 -52.68
CA MET A 1 8.20 21.27 -51.91
C MET A 1 8.05 21.63 -50.45
N GLY A 2 7.55 20.73 -49.60
CA GLY A 2 7.35 21.03 -48.17
C GLY A 2 5.89 21.01 -47.76
N LYS A 3 5.52 19.91 -47.08
CA LYS A 3 4.33 19.63 -46.25
C LYS A 3 4.01 18.13 -46.31
N ARG A 4 5.01 17.29 -46.06
CA ARG A 4 4.81 15.83 -45.85
C ARG A 4 5.62 15.26 -44.67
N PHE A 5 6.39 16.09 -43.96
CA PHE A 5 7.24 15.64 -42.86
C PHE A 5 6.66 15.89 -41.45
N ILE A 6 5.53 16.60 -41.34
CA ILE A 6 4.96 16.98 -40.02
C ILE A 6 3.96 15.92 -39.50
N THR A 7 3.42 15.06 -40.37
CA THR A 7 2.34 14.14 -40.00
C THR A 7 2.81 12.85 -39.31
N THR A 8 4.09 12.48 -39.40
CA THR A 8 4.61 11.23 -38.82
C THR A 8 5.06 11.37 -37.36
N VAL A 9 5.36 12.57 -36.87
CA VAL A 9 5.85 12.80 -35.50
C VAL A 9 4.72 12.77 -34.46
N GLN A 10 3.48 13.07 -34.86
CA GLN A 10 2.31 13.11 -33.97
C GLN A 10 1.81 11.72 -33.56
N LEU A 11 2.09 10.67 -34.32
CA LEU A 11 1.59 9.32 -34.02
C LEU A 11 2.43 8.55 -32.99
N LEU A 12 3.67 8.99 -32.72
CA LEU A 12 4.58 8.34 -31.77
C LEU A 12 4.39 8.83 -30.32
N GLY A 13 3.72 9.98 -30.12
CA GLY A 13 3.50 10.57 -28.80
C GLY A 13 2.38 9.91 -27.97
N LEU A 14 1.46 9.16 -28.59
CA LEU A 14 0.32 8.54 -27.90
C LEU A 14 0.62 7.20 -27.21
N LEU A 15 1.78 6.58 -27.48
CA LEU A 15 2.11 5.23 -27.00
C LEU A 15 2.68 5.16 -25.57
N LEU A 16 2.85 6.29 -24.88
CA LEU A 16 3.53 6.35 -23.58
C LEU A 16 2.59 6.51 -22.36
N LEU A 17 1.27 6.43 -22.52
CA LEU A 17 0.31 6.74 -21.44
C LEU A 17 -0.14 5.52 -20.59
N GLY A 18 0.44 4.33 -20.76
CA GLY A 18 -0.12 3.07 -20.25
C GLY A 18 0.61 2.35 -19.11
N ALA A 19 1.43 3.02 -18.28
CA ALA A 19 2.30 2.31 -17.32
C ALA A 19 1.94 2.43 -15.82
N CYS A 20 0.75 2.91 -15.47
CA CYS A 20 0.32 3.00 -14.06
C CYS A 20 -0.79 1.99 -13.78
N GLY A 21 -0.42 0.80 -13.30
CA GLY A 21 -1.37 -0.25 -12.95
C GLY A 21 -0.90 -1.04 -11.73
N THR A 22 -1.86 -1.50 -10.93
CA THR A 22 -1.60 -2.49 -9.88
C THR A 22 -1.43 -3.86 -10.54
N PRO A 23 -0.40 -4.64 -10.18
CA PRO A 23 -0.25 -6.03 -10.62
C PRO A 23 -1.57 -6.83 -10.49
N GLU A 24 -1.88 -7.67 -11.47
CA GLU A 24 -3.14 -8.43 -11.55
C GLU A 24 -3.40 -9.27 -10.30
N ASN A 25 -2.36 -9.88 -9.75
CA ASN A 25 -2.39 -10.69 -8.53
C ASN A 25 -2.70 -9.90 -7.24
N LEU A 26 -2.73 -8.58 -7.29
CA LEU A 26 -3.12 -7.72 -6.16
C LEU A 26 -4.53 -7.13 -6.31
N GLN A 27 -5.20 -7.37 -7.45
CA GLN A 27 -6.54 -6.81 -7.72
C GLN A 27 -7.67 -7.51 -6.95
N SER A 28 -7.43 -8.74 -6.47
CA SER A 28 -8.43 -9.51 -5.72
C SER A 28 -8.65 -9.00 -4.29
N PHE A 29 -7.79 -8.12 -3.79
CA PHE A 29 -7.93 -7.52 -2.47
C PHE A 29 -8.86 -6.31 -2.53
N ASP A 30 -9.82 -6.21 -1.58
CA ASP A 30 -10.73 -5.07 -1.48
C ASP A 30 -10.00 -3.81 -0.98
N SER A 31 -9.23 -3.25 -1.90
CA SER A 31 -8.44 -2.04 -1.72
C SER A 31 -9.31 -0.83 -1.45
N LYS A 32 -10.60 -0.87 -1.82
CA LYS A 32 -11.50 0.26 -1.61
C LYS A 32 -11.92 0.30 -0.14
N VAL A 33 -12.46 -0.80 0.38
CA VAL A 33 -12.86 -0.92 1.80
C VAL A 33 -11.67 -0.63 2.72
N TRP A 34 -10.49 -1.18 2.42
CA TRP A 34 -9.29 -0.91 3.21
C TRP A 34 -8.92 0.58 3.29
N LYS A 35 -9.01 1.30 2.17
CA LYS A 35 -8.64 2.72 2.07
C LYS A 35 -9.68 3.64 2.71
N ASP A 36 -10.94 3.25 2.64
CA ASP A 36 -12.06 4.00 3.19
C ASP A 36 -12.05 3.96 4.74
N ASP A 37 -11.60 2.85 5.34
CA ASP A 37 -11.38 2.71 6.78
C ASP A 37 -10.10 3.43 7.24
N ARG A 38 -10.11 4.76 7.24
CA ARG A 38 -8.98 5.61 7.64
C ARG A 38 -8.62 5.36 9.11
N ASN A 39 -7.35 5.07 9.42
CA ASN A 39 -6.88 4.75 10.76
C ASN A 39 -7.51 3.50 11.40
N GLY A 40 -8.19 2.64 10.63
CA GLY A 40 -8.81 1.41 11.15
C GLY A 40 -9.95 1.65 12.13
N CYS A 41 -10.57 2.84 12.12
CA CYS A 41 -11.56 3.24 13.10
C CYS A 41 -12.95 2.63 12.88
N GLU A 42 -13.23 2.13 11.67
CA GLU A 42 -14.49 1.49 11.31
C GLU A 42 -14.42 -0.04 11.45
N SER A 43 -13.26 -0.58 11.87
CA SER A 43 -13.02 -2.03 12.03
C SER A 43 -13.19 -2.86 10.75
N GLN A 44 -13.24 -2.22 9.59
CA GLN A 44 -13.44 -2.93 8.31
C GLN A 44 -12.18 -3.67 7.88
N ARG A 45 -10.99 -3.12 8.19
CA ARG A 45 -9.71 -3.77 7.86
C ARG A 45 -9.53 -5.12 8.55
N ALA A 46 -10.07 -5.31 9.75
CA ALA A 46 -10.04 -6.58 10.46
C ALA A 46 -10.72 -7.71 9.66
N GLY A 47 -11.84 -7.39 8.99
CA GLY A 47 -12.56 -8.34 8.13
C GLY A 47 -11.84 -8.70 6.83
N LEU A 48 -10.77 -7.99 6.48
CA LEU A 48 -9.99 -8.21 5.26
C LEU A 48 -8.65 -8.89 5.49
N LEU A 49 -8.32 -9.29 6.73
CA LEU A 49 -6.98 -9.81 7.04
C LEU A 49 -6.69 -11.14 6.33
N ASP A 50 -7.67 -12.02 6.20
CA ASP A 50 -7.51 -13.27 5.44
C ASP A 50 -7.23 -13.01 3.95
N ASP A 51 -7.88 -12.00 3.36
CA ASP A 51 -7.64 -11.59 1.99
C ASP A 51 -6.31 -10.85 1.82
N PHE A 52 -5.91 -10.07 2.83
CA PHE A 52 -4.61 -9.42 2.87
C PHE A 52 -3.48 -10.45 2.90
N GLU A 53 -3.61 -11.51 3.71
CA GLU A 53 -2.57 -12.54 3.80
C GLU A 53 -2.35 -13.28 2.47
N LYS A 54 -3.39 -13.43 1.63
CA LYS A 54 -3.25 -13.97 0.26
C LYS A 54 -2.36 -13.11 -0.64
N ILE A 55 -2.33 -11.79 -0.42
CA ILE A 55 -1.54 -10.85 -1.24
C ILE A 55 -0.27 -10.35 -0.54
N ARG A 56 -0.09 -10.63 0.75
CA ARG A 56 1.03 -10.11 1.55
C ARG A 56 2.38 -10.49 0.98
N LYS A 57 2.55 -11.76 0.57
CA LYS A 57 3.78 -12.25 -0.05
C LYS A 57 4.11 -11.51 -1.36
N GLU A 58 3.07 -11.13 -2.10
CA GLU A 58 3.20 -10.44 -3.39
C GLU A 58 3.61 -8.97 -3.27
N LEU A 59 3.47 -8.39 -2.08
CA LEU A 59 3.91 -7.02 -1.80
C LEU A 59 5.42 -6.93 -1.55
N TYR A 60 6.11 -8.00 -1.13
CA TYR A 60 7.55 -7.97 -0.89
C TYR A 60 8.32 -7.60 -2.16
N GLY A 61 9.30 -6.71 -2.02
CA GLY A 61 10.13 -6.21 -3.11
C GLY A 61 9.41 -5.25 -4.08
N LYS A 62 8.08 -5.06 -3.96
CA LYS A 62 7.35 -4.08 -4.76
C LYS A 62 7.72 -2.67 -4.34
N LYS A 63 7.59 -1.75 -5.30
CA LYS A 63 7.82 -0.32 -5.07
C LYS A 63 6.73 0.25 -4.17
N GLU A 64 7.09 1.24 -3.36
CA GLU A 64 6.17 1.94 -2.46
C GLU A 64 4.87 2.39 -3.14
N TYR A 65 4.93 2.87 -4.39
CA TYR A 65 3.71 3.28 -5.09
C TYR A 65 2.74 2.12 -5.34
N VAL A 66 3.23 0.89 -5.53
CA VAL A 66 2.38 -0.31 -5.68
C VAL A 66 1.69 -0.62 -4.35
N LEU A 67 2.44 -0.59 -3.25
CA LEU A 67 1.87 -0.73 -1.89
C LEU A 67 0.77 0.31 -1.66
N ARG A 68 1.02 1.57 -1.99
CA ARG A 68 0.06 2.67 -1.83
C ARG A 68 -1.14 2.57 -2.79
N ASN A 69 -0.98 1.96 -3.96
CA ASN A 69 -2.09 1.67 -4.85
C ASN A 69 -3.03 0.60 -4.27
N VAL A 70 -2.52 -0.31 -3.45
CA VAL A 70 -3.33 -1.36 -2.78
C VAL A 70 -3.88 -0.87 -1.44
N LEU A 71 -3.01 -0.41 -0.53
CA LEU A 71 -3.36 -0.08 0.85
C LEU A 71 -3.65 1.42 1.09
N GLY A 72 -3.40 2.27 0.10
CA GLY A 72 -3.54 3.72 0.25
C GLY A 72 -2.39 4.37 1.04
N LYS A 73 -2.62 5.64 1.43
CA LYS A 73 -1.71 6.38 2.31
C LYS A 73 -1.68 5.72 3.70
N PRO A 74 -0.51 5.51 4.31
CA PRO A 74 -0.41 4.99 5.68
C PRO A 74 -1.12 5.92 6.68
N ASP A 75 -1.51 5.35 7.80
CA ASP A 75 -2.13 6.09 8.89
C ASP A 75 -1.08 6.93 9.65
N SER A 76 0.11 6.35 9.84
CA SER A 76 1.31 7.07 10.30
C SER A 76 2.58 6.52 9.64
N GLU A 77 3.63 7.33 9.66
CA GLU A 77 4.95 7.00 9.11
C GLU A 77 6.03 7.32 10.14
N GLU A 78 7.02 6.44 10.25
CA GLU A 78 8.24 6.68 11.00
C GLU A 78 9.45 6.59 10.08
N LEU A 79 10.30 7.62 10.13
CA LEU A 79 11.57 7.64 9.43
C LEU A 79 12.62 6.94 10.28
N MET A 80 13.25 5.93 9.69
CA MET A 80 14.32 5.17 10.30
C MET A 80 15.68 5.68 9.79
N GLU A 81 16.75 5.19 10.40
CA GLU A 81 18.10 5.44 9.88
C GLU A 81 18.26 4.96 8.43
N ARG A 82 19.26 5.51 7.73
CA ARG A 82 19.64 5.11 6.37
C ARG A 82 18.52 5.23 5.34
N ASN A 83 17.66 6.24 5.48
CA ASN A 83 16.53 6.53 4.58
C ASN A 83 15.53 5.38 4.46
N GLN A 84 15.44 4.53 5.48
CA GLN A 84 14.37 3.56 5.61
C GLN A 84 13.15 4.23 6.25
N ARG A 85 11.97 3.67 6.04
CA ARG A 85 10.73 4.14 6.67
C ARG A 85 9.84 2.97 7.04
N ILE A 86 9.02 3.15 8.06
CA ILE A 86 7.97 2.22 8.46
C ILE A 86 6.63 2.90 8.24
N TYR A 87 5.77 2.23 7.48
CA TYR A 87 4.38 2.61 7.30
C TYR A 87 3.52 1.82 8.27
N PHE A 88 2.65 2.52 8.99
CA PHE A 88 1.71 1.93 9.91
C PHE A 88 0.29 1.98 9.34
N TYR A 89 -0.40 0.85 9.39
CA TYR A 89 -1.83 0.75 9.07
C TYR A 89 -2.54 0.04 10.21
N TYR A 90 -3.35 0.77 10.99
CA TYR A 90 -4.14 0.18 12.07
C TYR A 90 -5.20 -0.75 11.51
N ILE A 91 -5.41 -1.88 12.18
CA ILE A 91 -6.40 -2.90 11.79
C ILE A 91 -7.56 -3.00 12.77
N GLU A 92 -7.46 -2.30 13.90
CA GLU A 92 -8.51 -2.18 14.90
C GLU A 92 -8.58 -0.74 15.46
N PRO A 93 -9.74 -0.31 15.98
CA PRO A 93 -9.88 0.99 16.60
C PRO A 93 -9.04 1.13 17.88
N GLY A 94 -8.62 2.35 18.16
CA GLY A 94 -7.88 2.68 19.38
C GLY A 94 -7.76 4.18 19.58
N THR A 95 -6.76 4.59 20.36
CA THR A 95 -6.51 6.01 20.67
C THR A 95 -6.26 6.85 19.42
N GLN A 96 -5.78 6.26 18.31
CA GLN A 96 -5.54 6.96 17.04
C GLN A 96 -6.81 7.58 16.42
N CYS A 97 -7.99 7.06 16.78
CA CYS A 97 -9.27 7.56 16.26
C CYS A 97 -9.66 8.92 16.86
N ASN A 98 -9.19 9.21 18.08
CA ASN A 98 -9.53 10.43 18.82
C ASN A 98 -8.34 11.38 19.00
N SER A 99 -7.11 10.84 19.02
CA SER A 99 -5.88 11.62 19.20
C SER A 99 -4.84 11.18 18.18
N ARG A 100 -4.44 12.11 17.30
CA ARG A 100 -3.44 11.85 16.25
C ARG A 100 -2.01 12.14 16.71
N ASN A 101 -1.84 12.67 17.91
CA ASN A 101 -0.54 13.16 18.41
C ASN A 101 0.27 12.07 19.12
N GLN A 102 -0.30 10.90 19.36
CA GLN A 102 0.35 9.78 20.03
C GLN A 102 0.12 8.51 19.23
N MET A 103 1.15 7.67 19.14
CA MET A 103 1.02 6.33 18.56
C MET A 103 0.07 5.51 19.44
N SER A 104 -0.86 4.79 18.82
CA SER A 104 -1.76 3.89 19.53
C SER A 104 -1.14 2.51 19.70
N GLU A 105 -1.49 1.85 20.79
CA GLU A 105 -1.21 0.44 21.05
C GLU A 105 -2.18 -0.50 20.32
N ALA A 106 -3.17 0.04 19.60
CA ALA A 106 -4.00 -0.73 18.68
C ALA A 106 -3.13 -1.52 17.70
N ASN A 107 -3.58 -2.74 17.40
CA ASN A 107 -2.89 -3.62 16.48
C ASN A 107 -2.87 -2.99 15.08
N ARG A 108 -1.75 -3.20 14.40
CA ARG A 108 -1.44 -2.54 13.14
C ARG A 108 -0.49 -3.38 12.30
N LEU A 109 -0.57 -3.22 10.99
CA LEU A 109 0.49 -3.60 10.07
C LEU A 109 1.65 -2.62 10.20
N GLN A 110 2.87 -3.15 10.14
CA GLN A 110 4.11 -2.43 10.01
C GLN A 110 4.75 -2.84 8.69
N VAL A 111 4.82 -1.91 7.74
CA VAL A 111 5.41 -2.14 6.43
C VAL A 111 6.72 -1.40 6.35
N ARG A 112 7.84 -2.13 6.39
CA ARG A 112 9.18 -1.57 6.25
C ARG A 112 9.49 -1.37 4.78
N ILE A 113 9.90 -0.16 4.43
CA ILE A 113 10.37 0.22 3.10
C ILE A 113 11.86 0.55 3.20
N ASN A 114 12.65 -0.11 2.38
CA ASN A 114 14.10 0.08 2.35
C ASN A 114 14.49 1.39 1.62
N ALA A 115 15.79 1.72 1.67
CA ALA A 115 16.34 2.92 1.04
C ALA A 115 16.12 3.01 -0.49
N LEU A 116 15.76 1.89 -1.15
CA LEU A 116 15.44 1.84 -2.59
C LEU A 116 13.95 2.05 -2.90
N GLY A 117 13.15 2.39 -1.88
CA GLY A 117 11.71 2.56 -1.98
C GLY A 117 10.97 1.25 -2.27
N LYS A 118 11.47 0.13 -1.76
CA LYS A 118 10.85 -1.19 -1.91
C LYS A 118 10.43 -1.75 -0.55
N VAL A 119 9.30 -2.45 -0.52
CA VAL A 119 8.84 -3.22 0.65
C VAL A 119 9.88 -4.29 0.98
N SER A 120 10.43 -4.26 2.19
CA SER A 120 11.38 -5.25 2.68
C SER A 120 10.80 -6.14 3.77
N GLU A 121 9.80 -5.64 4.51
CA GLU A 121 9.17 -6.36 5.61
C GLU A 121 7.70 -5.96 5.73
N ILE A 122 6.85 -6.91 6.08
CA ILE A 122 5.47 -6.67 6.51
C ILE A 122 5.28 -7.53 7.76
N SER A 123 4.88 -6.93 8.87
CA SER A 123 4.60 -7.62 10.14
C SER A 123 3.40 -7.01 10.84
N TYR A 124 2.84 -7.75 11.80
CA TYR A 124 1.83 -7.22 12.71
C TYR A 124 2.51 -6.75 14.01
N TYR A 125 1.99 -5.69 14.62
CA TYR A 125 2.47 -5.25 15.93
C TYR A 125 2.22 -6.31 17.01
N ARG A 126 1.04 -6.93 16.98
CA ARG A 126 0.69 -8.09 17.82
C ARG A 126 0.23 -9.23 16.93
N PRO A 127 0.45 -10.51 17.31
CA PRO A 127 -0.02 -11.65 16.53
C PRO A 127 -1.51 -11.54 16.20
N VAL A 128 -1.87 -11.89 14.97
CA VAL A 128 -3.25 -11.97 14.50
C VAL A 128 -3.53 -13.42 14.12
N GLU A 129 -4.66 -13.94 14.56
CA GLU A 129 -5.17 -15.21 14.04
C GLU A 129 -5.88 -14.95 12.72
N THR A 130 -5.25 -15.37 11.62
CA THR A 130 -5.86 -15.38 10.29
C THR A 130 -6.10 -16.81 9.84
N GLY A 131 -7.08 -17.01 8.97
CA GLY A 131 -7.33 -18.26 8.26
C GLY A 131 -6.17 -18.56 7.31
N LYS A 132 -5.07 -19.07 7.87
CA LYS A 132 -3.82 -19.54 7.28
C LYS A 132 -3.75 -19.57 5.73
N PRO A 133 -2.89 -18.73 5.12
CA PRO A 133 -2.18 -19.09 3.90
C PRO A 133 -0.71 -19.39 4.25
N GLU A 134 -0.34 -20.68 4.16
CA GLU A 134 1.05 -21.15 4.32
C GLU A 134 2.01 -20.58 3.25
#